data_AF-G5DYJ0-F1
#
_entry.id   AF-G5DYJ0-F1
#
_cell.length_a   1.000
_cell.length_b   1.000
_cell.length_c   1.000
_cell.angle_alpha   90.00
_cell.angle_beta   90.00
_cell.angle_gamma   90.00
#
_symmetry.space_group_name_H-M   'P 1'
#
loop_
_entity.id
_entity.type
_entity.pdbx_description
1 polymer ?
#
loop_
_entity_poly.entity_id
_entity_poly.type
_entity_poly.pdbx_seq_one_letter_code
_entity_poly.pdbx_strand_id
1 'polypeptide(L)'
;WEIIKGTGIPTVGNVVVAGRSKNVGMPIAMLLHTDGRHERPGGDATVTISHRYTPKEQLKMHTKLADIVVAAAGIPNLITADMIKEGAAVIDVGINRVQDPVTGKTVAMLMKNTIIAAKRMLKPTEL
;
A
#
# COMPACT_ATOMS: atom_id res chain seq x y z
N TRP A 1 -0.86 4.62 11.22
CA TRP A 1 0.24 4.21 12.10
C TRP A 1 -0.17 3.12 13.06
N GLU A 2 -1.14 3.37 13.96
CA GLU A 2 -1.60 2.38 14.93
C GLU A 2 -1.94 1.01 14.31
N ILE A 3 -2.59 1.02 13.14
CA ILE A 3 -2.87 -0.19 12.37
C ILE A 3 -1.58 -0.96 12.05
N ILE A 4 -0.56 -0.29 11.48
CA ILE A 4 0.74 -0.89 11.14
C ILE A 4 1.44 -1.39 12.40
N LYS A 5 1.51 -0.57 13.44
CA LYS A 5 2.12 -0.93 14.73
C LYS A 5 1.46 -2.16 15.35
N GLY A 6 0.13 -2.25 15.31
CA GLY A 6 -0.64 -3.37 15.83
C GLY A 6 -0.47 -4.68 15.05
N THR A 7 0.01 -4.63 13.80
CA THR A 7 0.23 -5.85 12.99
C THR A 7 1.47 -6.64 13.39
N GLY A 8 2.44 -6.02 14.07
CA GLY A 8 3.76 -6.61 14.31
C GLY A 8 4.61 -6.79 13.05
N ILE A 9 4.20 -6.24 11.90
CA ILE A 9 5.00 -6.24 10.67
C ILE A 9 6.24 -5.35 10.90
N PRO A 10 7.47 -5.85 10.68
CA PRO A 10 8.67 -5.03 10.75
C PRO A 10 8.61 -3.90 9.72
N THR A 11 8.84 -2.67 10.18
CA THR A 11 8.85 -1.49 9.31
C THR A 11 10.25 -1.08 8.85
N VAL A 12 11.30 -1.58 9.52
CA VAL A 12 12.69 -1.44 9.08
C VAL A 12 12.88 -2.26 7.80
N GLY A 13 13.15 -1.59 6.69
CA GLY A 13 13.29 -2.24 5.38
C GLY A 13 12.88 -1.32 4.24
N ASN A 14 12.59 -1.92 3.08
CA ASN A 14 12.17 -1.20 1.88
C ASN A 14 10.66 -1.05 1.85
N VAL A 15 10.18 0.18 1.76
CA VAL A 15 8.76 0.50 1.64
C VAL A 15 8.51 1.24 0.34
N VAL A 16 7.48 0.84 -0.39
CA VAL A 16 6.98 1.60 -1.54
C VAL A 16 5.60 2.15 -1.23
N VAL A 17 5.45 3.47 -1.35
CA VAL A 17 4.16 4.15 -1.27
C VAL A 17 3.74 4.57 -2.67
N ALA A 18 2.73 3.88 -3.21
CA ALA A 18 2.14 4.20 -4.50
C ALA A 18 1.07 5.27 -4.34
N GLY A 19 1.45 6.52 -4.56
CA GLY A 19 0.60 7.69 -4.38
C GLY A 19 1.22 8.72 -3.45
N ARG A 20 1.01 10.00 -3.76
CA ARG A 20 1.58 11.14 -3.03
C ARG A 20 0.53 12.20 -2.66
N SER A 21 -0.69 11.75 -2.36
CA SER A 21 -1.74 12.67 -1.92
C SER A 21 -1.35 13.31 -0.59
N LYS A 22 -1.82 14.54 -0.36
CA LYS A 22 -1.63 15.25 0.92
C LYS A 22 -2.38 14.59 2.08
N ASN A 23 -3.44 13.83 1.77
CA ASN A 23 -4.30 13.19 2.76
C ASN A 23 -3.76 11.84 3.26
N VAL A 24 -3.08 11.09 2.39
CA VAL A 24 -2.67 9.70 2.69
C VAL A 24 -1.21 9.46 2.32
N GLY A 25 -0.88 9.56 1.03
CA GLY A 25 0.41 9.08 0.51
C GLY A 25 1.63 9.78 1.11
N MET A 26 1.63 11.12 1.15
CA MET A 26 2.74 11.86 1.75
C MET A 26 2.80 11.68 3.27
N PRO A 27 1.70 11.82 4.05
CA PRO A 27 1.74 11.57 5.49
C PRO A 27 2.25 10.17 5.86
N ILE A 28 1.78 9.11 5.19
CA ILE A 28 2.20 7.74 5.53
C ILE A 28 3.66 7.48 5.15
N ALA A 29 4.13 8.05 4.04
CA ALA A 29 5.52 7.94 3.63
C ALA A 29 6.46 8.59 4.65
N MET A 30 6.15 9.81 5.09
CA MET A 30 6.96 10.51 6.09
C MET A 30 6.93 9.80 7.44
N LEU A 31 5.77 9.28 7.83
CA LEU A 31 5.63 8.55 9.09
C LEU A 31 6.45 7.24 9.10
N LEU A 32 6.43 6.48 8.00
CA LEU A 32 7.23 5.26 7.89
C LEU A 32 8.73 5.57 7.81
N HIS A 33 9.12 6.70 7.22
CA HIS A 33 10.51 7.15 7.17
C HIS A 33 11.04 7.70 8.50
N THR A 34 10.17 8.23 9.37
CA THR A 34 10.54 8.87 10.63
C THR A 34 11.28 7.91 11.58
N ASP A 35 12.21 8.46 12.36
CA ASP A 35 12.99 7.75 13.39
C ASP A 35 12.09 7.02 14.40
N GLY A 36 12.33 5.73 14.58
CA GLY A 36 11.63 4.89 15.55
C GLY A 36 11.92 5.26 17.01
N ARG A 37 12.96 6.06 17.28
CA ARG A 37 13.35 6.54 18.62
C ARG A 37 12.84 7.95 18.93
N HIS A 38 12.15 8.61 18.01
CA HIS A 38 11.57 9.93 18.22
C HIS A 38 10.45 9.89 19.29
N GLU A 39 10.13 11.04 19.92
CA GLU A 39 9.00 11.17 20.86
C GLU A 39 7.64 10.73 20.26
N ARG A 40 7.55 10.76 18.93
CA ARG A 40 6.46 10.23 18.12
C ARG A 40 7.07 9.19 17.19
N PRO A 41 7.19 7.93 17.63
CA PRO A 41 8.02 6.95 16.94
C PRO A 41 7.45 6.64 15.56
N GLY A 42 8.35 6.63 14.57
CA GLY A 42 8.08 6.25 13.19
C GLY A 42 8.50 4.82 12.86
N GLY A 43 8.68 4.56 11.56
CA GLY A 43 8.92 3.22 11.03
C GLY A 43 10.38 2.86 10.73
N ASP A 44 11.33 3.79 10.75
CA ASP A 44 12.73 3.58 10.32
C ASP A 44 12.86 2.94 8.91
N ALA A 45 11.88 3.19 8.04
CA ALA A 45 11.83 2.63 6.71
C ALA A 45 12.67 3.43 5.70
N THR A 46 13.27 2.72 4.74
CA THR A 46 13.70 3.32 3.47
C THR A 46 12.48 3.41 2.54
N VAL A 47 11.98 4.62 2.34
CA VAL A 47 10.70 4.84 1.64
C VAL A 47 10.91 5.35 0.22
N THR A 48 10.39 4.63 -0.76
CA THR A 48 10.22 5.09 -2.16
C THR A 48 8.79 5.56 -2.38
N ILE A 49 8.63 6.79 -2.85
CA ILE A 49 7.31 7.36 -3.16
C ILE A 49 7.12 7.37 -4.68
N SER A 50 6.11 6.68 -5.19
CA SER A 50 5.74 6.71 -6.61
C SER A 50 4.46 7.49 -6.86
N HIS A 51 4.24 7.87 -8.11
CA HIS A 51 3.09 8.68 -8.52
C HIS A 51 2.74 8.42 -9.98
N ARG A 52 1.70 9.09 -10.49
CA ARG A 52 1.19 8.95 -11.87
C ARG A 52 2.20 9.16 -13.01
N TYR A 53 3.40 9.66 -12.72
CA TYR A 53 4.46 9.86 -13.73
C TYR A 53 5.63 8.90 -13.52
N THR A 54 5.59 8.04 -12.50
CA THR A 54 6.52 6.93 -12.36
C THR A 54 6.16 5.90 -13.45
N PRO A 55 7.09 5.56 -14.36
CA PRO A 55 6.85 4.53 -15.36
C PRO A 55 6.43 3.20 -14.71
N LYS A 56 5.53 2.45 -15.35
CA LYS A 56 5.01 1.20 -14.80
C LYS A 56 6.12 0.17 -14.49
N GLU A 57 7.09 0.04 -15.39
CA GLU A 57 8.23 -0.85 -15.18
C GLU A 57 9.09 -0.42 -13.99
N GLN A 58 9.28 0.90 -13.80
CA GLN A 58 9.97 1.43 -12.63
C GLN A 58 9.20 1.17 -11.34
N LEU A 59 7.88 1.36 -11.36
CA LEU A 59 7.01 1.01 -10.23
C LEU A 59 7.16 -0.47 -9.87
N LYS A 60 7.12 -1.36 -10.87
CA LYS A 60 7.27 -2.81 -10.70
C LYS A 60 8.63 -3.18 -10.10
N MET A 61 9.71 -2.55 -10.56
CA MET A 61 11.06 -2.77 -10.00
C MET A 61 11.11 -2.42 -8.51
N HIS A 62 10.56 -1.26 -8.13
CA HIS A 62 10.55 -0.84 -6.72
C HIS A 62 9.67 -1.76 -5.85
N THR A 63 8.45 -2.10 -6.30
CA THR A 63 7.54 -2.95 -5.52
C THR A 63 8.05 -4.38 -5.36
N LYS A 64 8.83 -4.89 -6.32
CA LYS A 64 9.48 -6.20 -6.23
C LYS A 64 10.57 -6.30 -5.16
N LEU A 65 11.13 -5.17 -4.75
CA LEU A 65 12.15 -5.09 -3.71
C LEU A 65 11.57 -4.72 -2.34
N ALA A 66 10.31 -4.29 -2.31
CA ALA A 66 9.66 -3.77 -1.12
C ALA A 66 9.23 -4.89 -0.17
N ASP A 67 9.48 -4.70 1.12
CA ASP A 67 8.96 -5.50 2.21
C ASP A 67 7.53 -5.07 2.57
N ILE A 68 7.19 -3.81 2.30
CA ILE A 68 5.83 -3.26 2.44
C ILE A 68 5.47 -2.44 1.20
N VAL A 69 4.29 -2.69 0.63
CA VAL A 69 3.70 -1.86 -0.43
C VAL A 69 2.43 -1.20 0.09
N VAL A 70 2.39 0.13 0.07
CA VAL A 70 1.21 0.94 0.40
C VAL A 70 0.55 1.41 -0.90
N ALA A 71 -0.63 0.88 -1.21
CA ALA A 71 -1.42 1.32 -2.36
C ALA A 71 -2.33 2.49 -1.95
N ALA A 72 -1.96 3.70 -2.34
CA ALA A 72 -2.63 4.95 -1.97
C ALA A 72 -2.89 5.87 -3.19
N ALA A 73 -2.97 5.29 -4.38
CA ALA A 73 -3.13 6.02 -5.64
C ALA A 73 -4.59 6.22 -6.05
N GLY A 74 -5.54 5.49 -5.46
CA GLY A 74 -6.95 5.50 -5.86
C GLY A 74 -7.18 4.98 -7.29
N ILE A 75 -6.29 4.12 -7.77
CA ILE A 75 -6.37 3.47 -9.08
C ILE A 75 -6.59 1.98 -8.82
N PRO A 76 -7.77 1.43 -9.19
CA PRO A 76 -8.02 0.00 -9.11
C PRO A 76 -6.95 -0.80 -9.85
N ASN A 77 -6.51 -1.92 -9.28
CA ASN A 77 -5.59 -2.87 -9.92
C ASN A 77 -4.25 -2.26 -10.37
N LEU A 78 -3.82 -1.13 -9.77
CA LEU A 78 -2.50 -0.55 -10.04
C LEU A 78 -1.37 -1.46 -9.58
N ILE A 79 -1.53 -2.08 -8.42
CA ILE A 79 -0.58 -3.01 -7.83
C ILE A 79 -1.13 -4.42 -8.01
N THR A 80 -0.44 -5.24 -8.80
CA THR A 80 -0.84 -6.61 -9.11
C THR A 80 0.01 -7.62 -8.35
N ALA A 81 -0.46 -8.87 -8.23
CA ALA A 81 0.25 -9.92 -7.49
C ALA A 81 1.68 -10.16 -8.00
N ASP A 82 1.92 -10.07 -9.32
CA ASP A 82 3.25 -10.23 -9.92
C ASP A 82 4.19 -9.07 -9.60
N MET A 83 3.72 -7.96 -9.01
CA MET A 83 4.54 -6.82 -8.60
C MET A 83 5.04 -6.94 -7.15
N ILE A 84 4.49 -7.88 -6.37
CA ILE A 84 4.77 -8.05 -4.95
C ILE A 84 5.91 -9.05 -4.74
N LYS A 85 6.79 -8.76 -3.78
CA LYS A 85 7.81 -9.68 -3.27
C LYS A 85 7.15 -10.76 -2.42
N GLU A 86 7.60 -12.00 -2.52
CA GLU A 86 7.08 -13.07 -1.65
C GLU A 86 7.33 -12.72 -0.17
N GLY A 87 6.29 -12.85 0.65
CA GLY A 87 6.33 -12.51 2.07
C GLY A 87 6.21 -11.01 2.39
N ALA A 88 6.10 -10.13 1.39
CA ALA A 88 5.87 -8.72 1.63
C ALA A 88 4.44 -8.43 2.12
N ALA A 89 4.30 -7.37 2.89
CA ALA A 89 3.01 -6.85 3.33
C ALA A 89 2.42 -5.88 2.29
N VAL A 90 1.10 -5.93 2.12
CA VAL A 90 0.37 -4.96 1.29
C VAL A 90 -0.67 -4.24 2.14
N ILE A 91 -0.63 -2.91 2.10
CA ILE A 91 -1.56 -2.00 2.77
C ILE A 91 -2.35 -1.28 1.68
N ASP A 92 -3.59 -1.69 1.46
CA ASP A 92 -4.49 -1.03 0.51
C ASP A 92 -5.31 0.05 1.24
N VAL A 93 -5.11 1.30 0.83
CA VAL A 93 -5.83 2.47 1.36
C VAL A 93 -6.92 2.96 0.39
N GLY A 94 -7.06 2.30 -0.76
CA GLY A 94 -8.00 2.68 -1.80
C GLY A 94 -9.46 2.45 -1.40
N ILE A 95 -10.25 3.52 -1.35
CA ILE A 95 -11.71 3.44 -1.50
C ILE A 95 -12.00 3.74 -2.96
N ASN A 96 -12.29 2.70 -3.73
CA ASN A 96 -12.59 2.87 -5.15
C ASN A 96 -14.11 3.00 -5.34
N ARG A 97 -14.52 4.00 -6.10
CA ARG A 97 -15.92 4.14 -6.53
C ARG A 97 -16.16 3.20 -7.70
N VAL A 98 -17.05 2.23 -7.52
CA VAL A 98 -17.47 1.31 -8.58
C VAL A 98 -18.94 1.56 -8.89
N GLN A 99 -19.34 1.38 -10.14
CA GLN A 99 -20.76 1.34 -10.49
C GLN A 99 -21.30 -0.03 -10.12
N ASP A 100 -22.37 -0.03 -9.35
CA ASP A 100 -23.15 -1.24 -9.12
C ASP A 100 -23.79 -1.66 -10.45
N PRO A 101 -23.45 -2.86 -10.99
CA PRO A 101 -23.96 -3.32 -12.27
C PRO A 101 -25.47 -3.61 -12.26
N VAL A 102 -26.08 -3.75 -11.09
CA VAL A 102 -27.52 -3.98 -10.92
C VAL A 102 -28.26 -2.66 -10.78
N THR A 103 -27.75 -1.73 -9.97
CA THR A 103 -28.48 -0.49 -9.65
C THR A 103 -28.02 0.74 -10.44
N GLY A 104 -26.88 0.66 -11.14
CA GLY A 104 -26.27 1.78 -11.86
C GLY A 104 -25.72 2.88 -10.95
N LYS A 105 -25.83 2.74 -9.63
CA LYS A 105 -25.36 3.72 -8.65
C LYS A 105 -23.87 3.58 -8.43
N THR A 106 -23.20 4.72 -8.30
CA THR A 106 -21.81 4.75 -7.84
C THR A 106 -21.77 4.43 -6.35
N VAL A 107 -21.24 3.25 -6.00
CA VAL A 107 -21.01 2.83 -4.62
C VAL A 107 -19.53 2.92 -4.28
N ALA A 108 -19.23 3.38 -3.06
CA ALA A 108 -17.87 3.28 -2.54
C ALA A 108 -17.62 1.83 -2.16
N MET A 109 -16.76 1.15 -2.92
CA MET A 109 -16.31 -0.20 -2.57
C MET A 109 -14.99 -0.07 -1.82
N LEU A 110 -15.03 -0.49 -0.56
CA LEU A 110 -13.82 -0.84 0.15
C LEU A 110 -13.34 -2.16 -0.47
N MET A 111 -12.18 -2.17 -1.12
CA MET A 111 -11.49 -3.43 -1.39
C MET A 111 -11.36 -4.12 -0.02
N LYS A 112 -11.86 -5.36 0.13
CA LYS A 112 -11.97 -6.08 1.42
C LYS A 112 -10.60 -6.44 2.06
N ASN A 113 -9.51 -5.80 1.66
CA ASN A 113 -8.14 -6.18 2.01
C ASN A 113 -7.47 -5.08 2.84
N THR A 114 -7.98 -4.85 4.07
CA THR A 114 -7.48 -3.79 4.96
C THR A 114 -6.10 -4.05 5.56
N ILE A 115 -5.53 -5.26 5.45
CA ILE A 115 -4.11 -5.59 5.67
C ILE A 115 -4.00 -7.02 5.12
N ILE A 116 -3.25 -7.24 4.05
CA ILE A 116 -2.83 -8.61 3.72
C ILE A 116 -1.53 -8.83 4.48
N ALA A 117 -1.67 -9.29 5.72
CA ALA A 117 -0.54 -9.80 6.48
C ALA A 117 -0.04 -11.07 5.79
N ALA A 118 1.27 -11.13 5.56
CA ALA A 118 1.97 -12.31 5.11
C ALA A 118 1.64 -13.52 5.99
N LYS A 119 0.64 -14.32 5.59
CA LYS A 119 0.59 -15.75 5.90
C LYS A 119 -0.32 -16.61 5.03
N ARG A 120 -1.01 -16.08 4.02
CA ARG A 120 -1.72 -16.94 3.05
C ARG A 120 -1.96 -16.18 1.75
N MET A 121 -1.44 -16.75 0.68
CA MET A 121 -1.73 -16.37 -0.70
C MET A 121 -3.22 -16.05 -0.87
N LEU A 122 -3.53 -14.84 -1.34
CA LEU A 122 -4.82 -14.58 -1.96
C LEU A 122 -4.91 -15.44 -3.22
N LYS A 123 -6.00 -16.20 -3.35
CA LYS A 123 -6.27 -16.92 -4.59
C LYS A 123 -6.53 -15.91 -5.71
N PRO A 124 -6.21 -16.24 -6.98
CA PRO A 124 -6.27 -15.30 -8.12
C PRO A 124 -7.62 -14.61 -8.39
N THR A 125 -8.69 -15.00 -7.70
CA THR A 125 -10.07 -14.52 -7.90
C THR A 125 -10.50 -13.38 -6.98
N GLU A 126 -9.62 -12.83 -6.13
CA GLU A 126 -9.96 -11.74 -5.19
C GLU A 126 -9.25 -10.39 -5.51
N LEU A 127 -8.98 -10.13 -6.80
CA LEU A 127 -8.52 -8.85 -7.34
C LEU A 127 -9.46 -8.35 -8.44
#